data_AF-A0A4R2JYK1-F1
#
_entry.id   AF-A0A4R2JYK1-F1
#
_cell.length_a   1.000
_cell.length_b   1.000
_cell.length_c   1.000
_cell.angle_alpha   90.00
_cell.angle_beta   90.00
_cell.angle_gamma   90.00
#
_symmetry.space_group_name_H-M   'P 1'
#
loop_
_entity.id
_entity.type
_entity.pdbx_description
1 polymer ?
#
loop_
_entity_poly.entity_id
_entity_poly.type
_entity_poly.pdbx_seq_one_letter_code
_entity_poly.pdbx_strand_id
1 'polypeptide(L)' 'MSTDQDKPGKEGRGSHALPDDAVGPHPLIDLSRDPNPGKADHAKPDDEE' A
#
# COMPACT_ATOMS: atom_id res chain seq x y z
N MET A 1 -20.73 -23.21 24.66
CA MET A 1 -20.97 -21.81 24.26
C MET A 1 -19.69 -21.05 24.54
N SER A 2 -18.84 -20.82 23.54
CA SER A 2 -17.60 -20.04 23.70
C SER A 2 -17.59 -18.98 22.61
N THR A 3 -17.77 -17.73 23.02
CA THR A 3 -17.79 -16.54 22.16
C THR A 3 -16.36 -16.24 21.70
N ASP A 4 -16.10 -16.39 20.41
CA ASP A 4 -14.89 -15.91 19.76
C ASP A 4 -14.91 -14.37 19.80
N GLN A 5 -13.83 -13.81 20.34
CA GLN A 5 -13.71 -12.39 20.67
C GLN A 5 -13.43 -11.59 19.40
N ASP A 6 -14.39 -10.75 19.01
CA ASP A 6 -14.20 -9.58 18.15
C ASP A 6 -12.98 -8.77 18.62
N LYS A 7 -11.83 -8.99 17.97
CA LYS A 7 -10.68 -8.08 18.10
C LYS A 7 -10.92 -6.91 17.14
N PRO A 8 -11.03 -5.67 17.62
CA PRO A 8 -11.12 -4.52 16.72
C PRO A 8 -9.83 -4.48 15.89
N GLY A 9 -9.96 -4.68 14.58
CA GLY A 9 -8.85 -4.58 13.65
C GLY A 9 -8.19 -3.22 13.82
N LYS A 10 -6.91 -3.20 14.21
CA LYS A 10 -6.10 -1.98 14.14
C LYS A 10 -6.25 -1.44 12.72
N GLU A 11 -6.78 -0.22 12.59
CA GLU A 11 -6.86 0.52 11.34
C GLU A 11 -5.43 0.61 10.78
N GLY A 12 -5.10 -0.30 9.87
CA GLY A 12 -3.74 -0.67 9.52
C GLY A 12 -3.13 0.36 8.58
N ARG A 13 -2.81 1.54 9.09
CA ARG A 13 -1.89 2.45 8.38
C ARG A 13 -0.53 1.77 8.36
N GLY A 14 -0.08 1.36 7.17
CA GLY A 14 1.23 0.78 6.99
C GLY A 14 2.30 1.73 7.49
N SER A 15 3.34 1.22 8.17
CA SER A 15 4.40 2.05 8.78
C SER A 15 5.21 2.90 7.78
N HIS A 16 4.98 2.71 6.48
CA HIS A 16 5.62 3.40 5.37
C HIS A 16 4.63 4.27 4.57
N ALA A 17 3.39 4.42 5.04
CA ALA A 17 2.41 5.28 4.38
C ALA A 17 2.79 6.75 4.56
N LEU A 18 2.71 7.51 3.47
CA LEU A 18 2.83 8.96 3.50
C LEU A 18 1.56 9.55 4.18
N PRO A 19 1.65 10.73 4.83
CA PRO A 19 0.47 11.45 5.31
C PRO A 19 -0.55 11.69 4.18
N ASP A 20 -1.83 11.76 4.54
CA ASP A 20 -2.93 11.88 3.57
C ASP A 20 -2.82 13.13 2.67
N ASP A 21 -2.17 14.21 3.15
CA ASP A 21 -1.95 15.46 2.41
C ASP A 21 -0.62 15.52 1.64
N ALA A 22 0.16 14.44 1.63
CA ALA A 22 1.46 14.44 1.00
C ALA A 22 1.36 14.38 -0.53
N VAL A 23 1.93 15.38 -1.19
CA VAL A 23 1.88 15.53 -2.66
C VAL A 23 3.09 14.84 -3.29
N GLY A 24 2.82 13.88 -4.18
CA GLY A 24 3.84 13.22 -4.97
C GLY A 24 4.48 11.99 -4.28
N PRO A 25 5.38 11.29 -4.99
CA PRO A 25 6.06 10.11 -4.47
C PRO A 25 6.96 10.47 -3.28
N HIS A 26 7.16 9.52 -2.36
CA HIS A 26 8.02 9.72 -1.19
C HIS A 26 9.43 10.16 -1.66
N PRO A 27 10.07 11.16 -1.02
CA PRO A 27 11.37 11.71 -1.47
C PRO A 27 12.53 10.71 -1.52
N LEU A 28 12.36 9.50 -0.97
CA LEU A 28 13.37 8.44 -0.99
C LEU A 28 13.17 7.48 -2.18
N ILE A 29 12.05 7.60 -2.90
CA ILE A 29 11.71 6.77 -4.05
C ILE A 29 12.22 7.46 -5.30
N ASP A 30 13.21 6.86 -5.95
CA ASP A 30 13.71 7.30 -7.24
C ASP A 30 13.12 6.43 -8.37
N LEU A 31 12.03 6.93 -8.94
CA LEU A 31 11.28 6.25 -10.00
C LEU A 31 12.05 6.16 -11.33
N SER A 32 13.14 6.92 -11.50
CA SER A 32 13.91 6.90 -12.76
C SER A 32 14.72 5.61 -12.94
N ARG A 33 14.96 4.88 -11.84
CA ARG A 33 15.69 3.59 -11.84
C ARG A 33 14.77 2.38 -11.92
N ASP A 34 13.48 2.56 -11.70
CA ASP A 34 12.52 1.47 -11.71
C ASP A 34 12.09 1.20 -13.17
N PRO A 35 12.33 -0.02 -13.71
CA PRO A 35 11.84 -0.38 -15.04
C PRO A 35 10.30 -0.40 -15.13
N ASN A 36 9.60 -0.58 -14.01
CA ASN A 36 8.15 -0.61 -13.92
C ASN A 36 7.63 0.45 -12.93
N PRO A 37 7.88 1.75 -13.19
CA PRO A 37 7.60 2.80 -12.23
C PRO A 37 6.11 2.85 -11.91
N GLY A 38 5.77 2.80 -10.62
CA GLY A 38 4.39 2.89 -10.15
C GLY A 38 3.55 1.61 -10.29
N LYS A 39 4.15 0.47 -10.73
CA LYS A 39 3.47 -0.83 -10.75
C LYS A 39 3.87 -1.63 -9.51
N ALA A 40 2.93 -1.87 -8.61
CA ALA A 40 3.20 -2.70 -7.44
C ALA A 40 3.38 -4.18 -7.85
N ASP A 41 4.41 -4.85 -7.35
CA ASP A 41 4.69 -6.27 -7.63
C ASP A 41 3.59 -7.22 -7.14
N HIS A 42 2.75 -6.76 -6.22
CA HIS A 42 1.61 -7.49 -5.67
C HIS A 42 0.27 -7.05 -6.27
N ALA A 43 0.28 -6.12 -7.22
CA ALA A 43 -0.93 -5.83 -7.98
C ALA A 43 -1.36 -7.12 -8.69
N LYS A 44 -2.66 -7.38 -8.69
CA LYS A 44 -3.20 -8.37 -9.62
C LYS A 44 -2.80 -7.91 -11.04
N PRO A 45 -2.54 -8.84 -11.97
CA PRO A 45 -2.48 -8.44 -13.36
C PRO A 45 -3.75 -7.63 -13.66
N ASP A 46 -3.59 -6.49 -14.32
CA ASP A 46 -4.75 -5.83 -14.92
C ASP A 46 -5.35 -6.86 -15.88
N ASP A 47 -6.67 -7.07 -15.80
CA ASP A 47 -7.40 -7.74 -16.88
C ASP A 47 -7.34 -6.78 -18.09
N GLU A 48 -6.21 -6.79 -18.81
CA GLU A 48 -6.03 -6.09 -20.07
C GLU A 48 -6.83 -6.86 -21.14
N GLU A 49 -7.88 -6.22 -21.68
CA GLU A 49 -8.65 -6.66 -22.86
C GLU A 49 -7.79 -6.71 -24.14
#